data_AF-A0A5M3WSD8-F1
#
_entry.id   AF-A0A5M3WSD8-F1
#
_cell.length_a   1.000
_cell.length_b   1.000
_cell.length_c   1.000
_cell.angle_alpha   90.00
_cell.angle_beta   90.00
_cell.angle_gamma   90.00
#
_symmetry.space_group_name_H-M   'P 1'
#
loop_
_entity.id
_entity.type
_entity.pdbx_description
1 polymer ?
#
loop_
_entity_poly.entity_id
_entity_poly.type
_entity_poly.pdbx_seq_one_letter_code
_entity_poly.pdbx_strand_id
1 'polypeptide(L)'
;MTLLQHQRDGVVLKLMSGSASAPRIQWAEESSTPHLNRYVQHLRDGGVRLPAELRIVVHPLRPAIQHQWVPGVPALDLAGTDPEAFLAAVRQIAAWATALKVTPARLDTNLANFISTGNGLVCIDVLPPLLADLRPAENNDWERLFGALCYDVDITLCALAGYAARTLLAAAAALSPGQIDDLAGLCPGHPDSGMLPVRWFHNRLDMAVAALCQQLPAETVLSAFELSSVLRLRNAAVLERQPRIDAALTTLSSHTSRIRSS
;
A
#
# COMPACT_ATOMS: atom_id res chain seq x y z
N MET A 1 -12.85 6.12 14.50
CA MET A 1 -13.91 6.51 13.55
C MET A 1 -13.53 7.89 13.00
N THR A 2 -13.09 7.97 11.74
CA THR A 2 -12.67 9.22 11.12
C THR A 2 -13.93 9.96 10.66
N LEU A 3 -14.22 11.13 11.22
CA LEU A 3 -15.23 12.03 10.68
C LEU A 3 -14.66 12.64 9.39
N LEU A 4 -14.83 11.93 8.30
CA LEU A 4 -14.64 12.46 6.95
C LEU A 4 -15.94 13.20 6.60
N GLN A 5 -16.00 14.52 6.79
CA GLN A 5 -17.01 15.32 6.10
C GLN A 5 -16.54 15.54 4.67
N HIS A 6 -16.79 14.54 3.82
CA HIS A 6 -16.65 14.69 2.37
C HIS A 6 -17.89 15.41 1.85
N GLN A 7 -17.77 16.70 1.50
CA GLN A 7 -18.71 17.29 0.54
C GLN A 7 -18.18 16.96 -0.86
N ARG A 8 -18.92 16.08 -1.58
CA ARG A 8 -18.74 15.92 -3.02
C ARG A 8 -18.92 17.30 -3.65
N ASP A 9 -17.99 17.71 -4.51
CA ASP A 9 -17.93 19.01 -5.21
C ASP A 9 -17.44 20.21 -4.38
N GLY A 10 -16.91 19.96 -3.17
CA GLY A 10 -16.44 21.01 -2.26
C GLY A 10 -14.95 20.96 -1.94
N VAL A 11 -14.60 21.78 -0.95
CA VAL A 11 -13.30 21.73 -0.27
C VAL A 11 -13.22 20.47 0.59
N VAL A 12 -12.18 19.68 0.40
CA VAL A 12 -11.83 18.58 1.29
C VAL A 12 -10.92 19.11 2.38
N LEU A 13 -11.27 18.85 3.65
CA LEU A 13 -10.41 19.11 4.81
C LEU A 13 -10.17 17.78 5.54
N LYS A 14 -8.92 17.32 5.53
CA LYS A 14 -8.51 16.12 6.26
C LYS A 14 -7.68 16.51 7.47
N LEU A 15 -8.21 16.22 8.66
CA LEU A 15 -7.51 16.42 9.92
C LEU A 15 -6.48 15.31 10.15
N MET A 16 -5.33 15.65 10.74
CA MET A 16 -4.33 14.68 11.19
C MET A 16 -4.87 13.74 12.27
N SER A 17 -5.43 12.59 11.91
CA SER A 17 -5.90 11.62 12.90
C SER A 17 -4.83 10.61 13.28
N GLY A 18 -4.45 10.56 14.56
CA GLY A 18 -3.85 9.38 15.16
C GLY A 18 -4.91 8.29 15.19
N SER A 19 -4.84 7.31 14.30
CA SER A 19 -5.71 6.15 14.36
C SER A 19 -5.32 5.31 15.58
N ALA A 20 -6.27 4.99 16.46
CA ALA A 20 -6.11 4.24 17.72
C ALA A 20 -5.59 2.79 17.59
N SER A 21 -4.99 2.41 16.46
CA SER A 21 -4.53 1.04 16.19
C SER A 21 -3.10 1.06 15.61
N ALA A 22 -2.10 0.83 16.47
CA ALA A 22 -0.66 0.72 16.18
C ALA A 22 0.00 2.05 15.71
N PRO A 23 1.34 2.18 15.69
CA PRO A 23 2.16 3.34 16.15
C PRO A 23 1.99 4.70 15.42
N ARG A 24 0.97 4.84 14.57
CA ARG A 24 0.50 6.12 14.02
C ARG A 24 -0.08 7.06 15.09
N ILE A 25 -0.39 6.58 16.30
CA ILE A 25 -0.92 7.42 17.41
C ILE A 25 0.14 8.42 17.89
N GLN A 26 1.38 7.97 18.12
CA GLN A 26 2.47 8.83 18.62
C GLN A 26 2.82 9.94 17.62
N TRP A 27 2.72 9.62 16.33
CA TRP A 27 2.92 10.57 15.24
C TRP A 27 1.90 11.69 15.16
N ALA A 28 0.64 11.47 15.54
CA ALA A 28 -0.37 12.53 15.45
C ALA A 28 -0.17 13.63 16.49
N GLU A 29 0.54 13.33 17.58
CA GLU A 29 0.92 14.27 18.62
C GLU A 29 2.23 15.01 18.28
N GLU A 30 3.14 14.37 17.54
CA GLU A 30 4.48 14.89 17.19
C GLU A 30 4.59 15.50 15.77
N SER A 31 3.60 15.30 14.90
CA SER A 31 3.60 15.83 13.53
C SER A 31 3.38 17.34 13.53
N SER A 32 4.49 18.06 13.61
CA SER A 32 4.51 19.51 13.42
C SER A 32 4.23 19.87 11.95
N THR A 33 3.68 21.07 11.70
CA THR A 33 3.53 21.64 10.35
C THR A 33 4.81 21.53 9.50
N PRO A 34 6.04 21.72 10.04
CA PRO A 34 7.29 21.41 9.33
C PRO A 34 7.40 19.99 8.76
N HIS A 35 7.05 18.95 9.52
CA HIS A 35 7.13 17.57 9.04
C HIS A 35 6.18 17.32 7.86
N LEU A 36 4.96 17.88 7.94
CA LEU A 36 3.97 17.83 6.87
C LEU A 36 4.44 18.56 5.61
N ASN A 37 4.99 19.76 5.76
CA ASN A 37 5.55 20.52 4.64
C ASN A 37 6.68 19.74 3.95
N ARG A 38 7.61 19.20 4.76
CA ARG A 38 8.73 18.39 4.26
C ARG A 38 8.24 17.16 3.50
N TYR A 39 7.26 16.44 4.06
CA TYR A 39 6.66 15.27 3.42
C TYR A 39 6.00 15.62 2.08
N VAL A 40 5.12 16.62 2.05
CA VAL A 40 4.45 17.07 0.82
C VAL A 40 5.46 17.56 -0.22
N GLN A 41 6.53 18.24 0.19
CA GLN A 41 7.58 18.68 -0.72
C GLN A 41 8.30 17.49 -1.36
N HIS A 42 8.72 16.50 -0.57
CA HIS A 42 9.34 15.29 -1.12
C HIS A 42 8.41 14.53 -2.07
N LEU A 43 7.11 14.44 -1.78
CA LEU A 43 6.14 13.86 -2.71
C LEU A 43 6.14 14.61 -4.06
N ARG A 44 6.10 15.95 -4.03
CA ARG A 44 6.14 16.77 -5.25
C ARG A 44 7.45 16.59 -6.03
N ASP A 45 8.59 16.62 -5.33
CA ASP A 45 9.91 16.44 -5.94
C ASP A 45 10.06 15.05 -6.57
N GLY A 46 9.45 14.03 -5.96
CA GLY A 46 9.34 12.67 -6.52
C GLY A 46 8.33 12.54 -7.67
N GLY A 47 7.73 13.64 -8.12
CA GLY A 47 6.76 13.66 -9.23
C GLY A 47 5.37 13.13 -8.87
N VAL A 48 5.06 12.94 -7.57
CA VAL A 48 3.73 12.51 -7.12
C VAL A 48 2.74 13.62 -7.43
N ARG A 49 1.71 13.30 -8.20
CA ARG A 49 0.65 14.25 -8.49
C ARG A 49 -0.27 14.36 -7.28
N LEU A 50 -0.31 15.55 -6.71
CA LEU A 50 -1.18 15.90 -5.59
C LEU A 50 -2.39 16.72 -6.06
N PRO A 51 -3.49 16.76 -5.28
CA PRO A 51 -4.63 17.61 -5.56
C PRO A 51 -4.25 19.07 -5.81
N ALA A 52 -5.00 19.73 -6.70
CA ALA A 52 -4.86 21.16 -6.91
C ALA A 52 -5.12 21.92 -5.60
N GLU A 53 -4.36 23.00 -5.41
CA GLU A 53 -4.46 23.87 -4.23
C GLU A 53 -4.23 23.16 -2.89
N LEU A 54 -3.57 21.99 -2.88
CA LEU A 54 -3.23 21.31 -1.65
C LEU A 54 -2.39 22.22 -0.75
N ARG A 55 -2.94 22.52 0.42
CA ARG A 55 -2.35 23.38 1.45
C ARG A 55 -2.45 22.74 2.82
N ILE A 56 -1.42 22.95 3.62
CA ILE A 56 -1.44 22.61 5.05
C ILE A 56 -2.06 23.80 5.78
N VAL A 57 -3.11 23.55 6.54
CA VAL A 57 -3.83 24.57 7.30
C VAL A 57 -3.68 24.32 8.79
N VAL A 58 -3.55 25.42 9.54
CA VAL A 58 -3.60 25.38 11.01
C VAL A 58 -5.06 25.24 11.39
N HIS A 59 -5.43 24.10 11.98
CA HIS A 59 -6.77 23.86 12.49
C HIS A 59 -6.69 23.75 14.03
N PRO A 60 -7.70 24.24 14.79
CA PRO A 60 -7.62 24.38 16.26
C PRO A 60 -7.24 23.10 17.02
N LEU A 61 -7.57 21.94 16.48
CA LEU A 61 -7.30 20.65 17.13
C LEU A 61 -5.92 20.07 16.77
N ARG A 62 -5.43 20.29 15.55
CA ARG A 62 -4.24 19.66 14.96
C ARG A 62 -4.03 20.17 13.53
N PRO A 63 -2.83 20.07 12.96
CA PRO A 63 -2.62 20.36 11.54
C PRO A 63 -3.60 19.59 10.65
N ALA A 64 -3.98 20.20 9.54
CA ALA A 64 -4.88 19.59 8.58
C ALA A 64 -4.40 19.86 7.15
N ILE A 65 -4.85 19.04 6.22
CA ILE A 65 -4.63 19.24 4.79
C ILE A 65 -5.95 19.60 4.16
N GLN A 66 -5.92 20.67 3.39
CA GLN A 66 -7.03 21.14 2.62
C GLN A 66 -6.68 21.07 1.13
N HIS A 67 -7.61 20.57 0.32
CA HIS A 67 -7.49 20.60 -1.13
C HIS A 67 -8.87 20.61 -1.81
N GLN A 68 -8.92 20.85 -3.11
CA GLN A 68 -10.15 20.70 -3.89
C GLN A 68 -10.50 19.23 -4.09
N TRP A 69 -11.78 18.89 -4.12
CA TRP A 69 -12.23 17.56 -4.52
C TRP A 69 -11.63 17.15 -5.86
N VAL A 70 -11.17 15.90 -5.97
CA VAL A 70 -10.60 15.35 -7.20
C VAL A 70 -11.65 14.45 -7.85
N PRO A 71 -12.23 14.85 -9.01
CA PRO A 71 -13.18 14.00 -9.71
C PRO A 71 -12.48 12.80 -10.35
N GLY A 72 -13.06 11.62 -10.24
CA GLY A 72 -12.53 10.41 -10.85
C GLY A 72 -12.95 9.14 -10.13
N VAL A 73 -12.34 8.03 -10.54
CA VAL A 73 -12.61 6.70 -9.99
C VAL A 73 -11.46 6.32 -9.04
N PRO A 74 -11.72 5.88 -7.80
CA PRO A 74 -10.67 5.33 -6.95
C PRO A 74 -9.90 4.22 -7.66
N ALA A 75 -8.57 4.22 -7.56
CA ALA A 75 -7.75 3.22 -8.23
C ALA A 75 -8.12 1.80 -7.80
N LEU A 76 -8.56 1.62 -6.55
CA LEU A 76 -9.08 0.34 -6.04
C LEU A 76 -10.29 -0.17 -6.84
N ASP A 77 -11.15 0.71 -7.35
CA ASP A 77 -12.41 0.32 -8.02
C ASP A 77 -12.19 -0.05 -9.50
N LEU A 78 -11.06 0.35 -10.09
CA LEU A 78 -10.66 -0.05 -11.45
C LEU A 78 -10.46 -1.56 -11.57
N ALA A 79 -10.02 -2.19 -10.47
CA ALA A 79 -9.83 -3.62 -10.30
C ALA A 79 -10.88 -4.52 -10.98
N GLY A 80 -12.16 -4.21 -10.77
CA GLY A 80 -13.28 -5.02 -11.25
C GLY A 80 -13.93 -4.50 -12.53
N THR A 81 -13.51 -3.34 -13.03
CA THR A 81 -14.16 -2.66 -14.16
C THR A 81 -13.23 -2.49 -15.36
N ASP A 82 -11.95 -2.21 -15.10
CA ASP A 82 -10.91 -2.03 -16.10
C ASP A 82 -9.54 -2.52 -15.54
N PRO A 83 -9.24 -3.82 -15.71
CA PRO A 83 -7.98 -4.42 -15.26
C PRO A 83 -6.73 -3.78 -15.85
N GLU A 84 -6.80 -3.25 -17.08
CA GLU A 84 -5.65 -2.60 -17.73
C GLU A 84 -5.38 -1.23 -17.12
N ALA A 85 -6.42 -0.41 -16.92
CA ALA A 85 -6.29 0.86 -16.22
C ALA A 85 -5.82 0.66 -14.78
N PHE A 86 -6.27 -0.41 -14.13
CA PHE A 86 -5.80 -0.79 -12.80
C PHE A 86 -4.30 -1.13 -12.78
N LEU A 87 -3.81 -1.93 -13.73
CA LEU A 87 -2.37 -2.21 -13.88
C LEU A 87 -1.55 -0.94 -14.15
N ALA A 88 -2.05 -0.06 -15.04
CA ALA A 88 -1.41 1.22 -15.33
C ALA A 88 -1.32 2.10 -14.07
N ALA A 89 -2.38 2.13 -13.27
CA ALA A 89 -2.40 2.83 -11.98
C ALA A 89 -1.34 2.28 -11.02
N VAL A 90 -1.25 0.96 -10.87
CA VAL A 90 -0.24 0.31 -10.01
C VAL A 90 1.18 0.62 -10.48
N ARG A 91 1.43 0.60 -11.79
CA ARG A 91 2.73 0.98 -12.37
C ARG A 91 3.10 2.43 -12.08
N GLN A 92 2.13 3.34 -12.20
CA GLN A 92 2.37 4.75 -11.89
C GLN A 92 2.69 4.96 -10.40
N ILE A 93 1.98 4.28 -9.50
CA ILE A 93 2.27 4.33 -8.05
C ILE A 93 3.63 3.72 -7.74
N ALA A 94 3.98 2.60 -8.37
CA ALA A 94 5.29 1.97 -8.23
C ALA A 94 6.42 2.91 -8.69
N ALA A 95 6.26 3.56 -9.84
CA ALA A 95 7.23 4.54 -10.34
C ALA A 95 7.44 5.70 -9.34
N TRP A 96 6.36 6.21 -8.74
CA TRP A 96 6.46 7.22 -7.68
C TRP A 96 7.18 6.68 -6.43
N ALA A 97 6.86 5.47 -5.98
CA ALA A 97 7.53 4.85 -4.84
C ALA A 97 9.05 4.68 -5.09
N THR A 98 9.43 4.26 -6.30
CA THR A 98 10.83 4.17 -6.73
C THR A 98 11.52 5.53 -6.73
N ALA A 99 10.88 6.57 -7.28
CA ALA A 99 11.43 7.93 -7.30
C ALA A 99 11.67 8.48 -5.89
N LEU A 100 10.82 8.11 -4.92
CA LEU A 100 10.95 8.52 -3.53
C LEU A 100 12.00 7.73 -2.73
N LYS A 101 12.58 6.65 -3.29
CA LYS A 101 13.55 5.77 -2.60
C LYS A 101 14.76 6.52 -2.03
N VAL A 102 15.19 7.59 -2.69
CA VAL A 102 16.32 8.45 -2.28
C VAL A 102 15.94 9.55 -1.27
N THR A 103 14.66 9.65 -0.91
CA THR A 103 14.14 10.64 0.05
C THR A 103 13.65 9.96 1.33
N PRO A 104 13.35 10.72 2.40
CA PRO A 104 12.66 10.17 3.56
C PRO A 104 11.18 9.84 3.32
N ALA A 105 10.51 10.45 2.34
CA ALA A 105 9.07 10.27 2.16
C ALA A 105 8.70 8.91 1.56
N ARG A 106 7.55 8.38 1.96
CA ARG A 106 7.00 7.10 1.50
C ARG A 106 5.54 7.25 1.13
N LEU A 107 5.04 6.44 0.21
CA LEU A 107 3.62 6.43 -0.14
C LEU A 107 2.84 5.44 0.72
N ASP A 108 1.63 5.83 1.15
CA ASP A 108 0.68 4.85 1.67
C ASP A 108 0.13 4.04 0.49
N THR A 109 0.36 2.74 0.51
CA THR A 109 0.04 1.81 -0.59
C THR A 109 -1.43 1.43 -0.68
N ASN A 110 -2.28 1.98 0.20
CA ASN A 110 -3.72 1.80 0.08
C ASN A 110 -4.24 2.42 -1.22
N LEU A 111 -4.64 1.59 -2.18
CA LEU A 111 -5.10 2.02 -3.50
C LEU A 111 -6.34 2.93 -3.46
N ALA A 112 -7.10 2.94 -2.35
CA ALA A 112 -8.19 3.88 -2.14
C ALA A 112 -7.72 5.35 -1.99
N ASN A 113 -6.43 5.57 -1.74
CA ASN A 113 -5.82 6.90 -1.58
C ASN A 113 -5.52 7.58 -2.93
N PHE A 114 -5.78 6.90 -4.05
CA PHE A 114 -5.45 7.38 -5.39
C PHE A 114 -6.71 7.45 -6.24
N ILE A 115 -6.91 8.58 -6.92
CA ILE A 115 -8.01 8.79 -7.86
C ILE A 115 -7.46 8.77 -9.27
N SER A 116 -8.02 7.89 -10.10
CA SER A 116 -7.80 7.88 -11.54
C SER A 116 -8.66 8.94 -12.20
N THR A 117 -7.99 9.83 -12.93
CA THR A 117 -8.59 10.93 -13.68
C THR A 117 -8.26 10.77 -15.16
N GLY A 118 -8.92 11.51 -16.05
CA GLY A 118 -8.57 11.54 -17.47
C GLY A 118 -7.11 11.95 -17.77
N ASN A 119 -6.42 12.56 -16.80
CA ASN A 119 -5.02 12.98 -16.94
C ASN A 119 -4.03 12.03 -16.25
N GLY A 120 -4.48 10.94 -15.64
CA GLY A 120 -3.69 9.99 -14.83
C GLY A 120 -4.05 10.02 -13.34
N LEU A 121 -3.24 9.39 -12.50
CA LEU A 121 -3.50 9.31 -11.06
C LEU A 121 -3.24 10.61 -10.30
N VAL A 122 -3.99 10.80 -9.20
CA VAL A 122 -3.77 11.82 -8.17
C VAL A 122 -3.79 11.16 -6.78
N CYS A 123 -2.77 11.40 -5.96
CA CYS A 123 -2.71 10.93 -4.57
C CYS A 123 -3.49 11.88 -3.66
N ILE A 124 -4.70 11.51 -3.27
CA ILE A 124 -5.61 12.33 -2.47
C ILE A 124 -5.42 12.18 -0.97
N ASP A 125 -4.75 11.11 -0.53
CA ASP A 125 -4.49 10.88 0.89
C ASP A 125 -2.99 10.91 1.19
N VAL A 126 -2.55 12.02 1.75
CA VAL A 126 -1.17 12.23 2.17
C VAL A 126 -1.03 12.22 3.71
N LEU A 127 -2.03 11.69 4.44
CA LEU A 127 -2.04 11.68 5.92
C LEU A 127 -2.27 10.29 6.54
N PRO A 128 -1.55 9.95 7.63
CA PRO A 128 -0.43 10.69 8.22
C PRO A 128 0.80 10.67 7.31
N PRO A 129 1.73 11.65 7.44
CA PRO A 129 2.97 11.65 6.68
C PRO A 129 3.79 10.41 7.02
N LEU A 130 4.35 9.76 6.00
CA LEU A 130 5.23 8.62 6.15
C LEU A 130 6.66 9.07 5.82
N LEU A 131 7.41 9.45 6.86
CA LEU A 131 8.83 9.79 6.73
C LEU A 131 9.68 8.72 7.41
N ALA A 132 10.61 8.14 6.67
CA ALA A 132 11.43 7.01 7.10
C ALA A 132 12.35 7.33 8.28
N ASP A 133 12.81 8.59 8.40
CA ASP A 133 13.61 9.07 9.53
C ASP A 133 12.82 9.20 10.84
N LEU A 134 11.50 9.12 10.74
CA LEU A 134 10.58 9.16 11.88
C LEU A 134 9.84 7.80 12.04
N ARG A 135 10.31 6.74 11.35
CA ARG A 135 9.73 5.40 11.44
C ARG A 135 9.68 4.95 12.91
N PRO A 136 8.50 4.56 13.43
CA PRO A 136 8.39 4.05 14.79
C PRO A 136 9.21 2.78 15.01
N ALA A 137 9.66 2.58 16.25
CA ALA A 137 10.29 1.32 16.64
C ALA A 137 9.30 0.15 16.56
N GLU A 138 9.81 -1.01 16.15
CA GLU A 138 9.01 -2.22 15.91
C GLU A 138 9.35 -3.27 16.96
N ASN A 139 8.39 -3.55 17.83
CA ASN A 139 8.57 -4.39 19.01
C ASN A 139 7.96 -5.79 18.85
N ASN A 140 7.22 -6.02 17.77
CA ASN A 140 6.56 -7.29 17.47
C ASN A 140 6.46 -7.51 15.95
N ASP A 141 6.14 -8.73 15.55
CA ASP A 141 6.08 -9.13 14.14
C ASP A 141 4.99 -8.40 13.34
N TRP A 142 3.89 -8.02 13.99
CA TRP A 142 2.87 -7.17 13.37
C TRP A 142 3.44 -5.78 13.02
N GLU A 143 4.12 -5.14 13.96
CA GLU A 143 4.77 -3.85 13.74
C GLU A 143 5.85 -3.94 12.67
N ARG A 144 6.61 -5.03 12.62
CA ARG A 144 7.59 -5.30 11.55
C ARG A 144 6.95 -5.40 10.17
N LEU A 145 5.85 -6.16 10.05
CA LEU A 145 5.10 -6.29 8.79
C LEU A 145 4.52 -4.95 8.33
N PHE A 146 3.85 -4.25 9.24
CA PHE A 146 3.19 -3.00 8.92
C PHE A 146 4.19 -1.86 8.66
N GLY A 147 5.25 -1.78 9.46
CA GLY A 147 6.31 -0.80 9.31
C GLY A 147 7.10 -1.01 8.01
N ALA A 148 7.45 -2.25 7.66
CA ALA A 148 8.05 -2.54 6.36
C ALA A 148 7.13 -2.14 5.20
N LEU A 149 5.82 -2.46 5.26
CA LEU A 149 4.85 -2.05 4.24
C LEU A 149 4.74 -0.52 4.09
N CYS A 150 4.96 0.25 5.15
CA CYS A 150 4.87 1.71 5.10
C CYS A 150 6.20 2.39 4.76
N TYR A 151 7.33 1.80 5.14
CA TYR A 151 8.62 2.50 5.17
C TYR A 151 9.73 1.85 4.34
N ASP A 152 9.57 0.60 3.95
CA ASP A 152 10.50 -0.10 3.06
C ASP A 152 9.94 -0.06 1.63
N VAL A 153 10.69 0.57 0.73
CA VAL A 153 10.26 0.77 -0.67
C VAL A 153 10.23 -0.55 -1.43
N ASP A 154 11.17 -1.44 -1.19
CA ASP A 154 11.26 -2.70 -1.93
C ASP A 154 10.11 -3.64 -1.49
N ILE A 155 9.77 -3.64 -0.20
CA ILE A 155 8.58 -4.31 0.33
C ILE A 155 7.29 -3.68 -0.20
N THR A 156 7.21 -2.34 -0.24
CA THR A 156 6.08 -1.60 -0.78
C THR A 156 5.79 -1.98 -2.23
N LEU A 157 6.84 -2.00 -3.06
CA LEU A 157 6.75 -2.37 -4.47
C LEU A 157 6.28 -3.81 -4.64
N CYS A 158 6.82 -4.74 -3.84
CA CYS A 158 6.39 -6.13 -3.89
C CYS A 158 4.93 -6.30 -3.42
N ALA A 159 4.49 -5.55 -2.41
CA ALA A 159 3.13 -5.55 -1.95
C ALA A 159 2.16 -5.01 -3.02
N LEU A 160 2.51 -3.93 -3.71
CA LEU A 160 1.74 -3.37 -4.83
C LEU A 160 1.59 -4.40 -5.96
N ALA A 161 2.67 -5.06 -6.36
CA ALA A 161 2.65 -6.13 -7.34
C ALA A 161 1.72 -7.28 -6.90
N GLY A 162 1.85 -7.72 -5.65
CA GLY A 162 1.00 -8.79 -5.10
C GLY A 162 -0.48 -8.41 -5.00
N TYR A 163 -0.80 -7.17 -4.60
CA TYR A 163 -2.18 -6.68 -4.60
C TYR A 163 -2.73 -6.63 -6.02
N ALA A 164 -1.93 -6.20 -6.99
CA ALA A 164 -2.37 -6.15 -8.35
C ALA A 164 -2.63 -7.53 -8.93
N ALA A 165 -1.72 -8.48 -8.69
CA ALA A 165 -1.89 -9.87 -9.11
C ALA A 165 -3.14 -10.51 -8.49
N ARG A 166 -3.38 -10.30 -7.17
CA ARG A 166 -4.60 -10.76 -6.49
C ARG A 166 -5.86 -10.21 -7.14
N THR A 167 -5.87 -8.92 -7.43
CA THR A 167 -7.02 -8.25 -8.04
C THR A 167 -7.32 -8.85 -9.41
N LEU A 168 -6.30 -9.04 -10.25
CA LEU A 168 -6.46 -9.61 -11.59
C LEU A 168 -6.96 -11.06 -11.53
N LEU A 169 -6.45 -11.84 -10.58
CA LEU A 169 -6.95 -13.19 -10.30
C LEU A 169 -8.42 -13.18 -9.88
N ALA A 170 -8.82 -12.29 -8.97
CA ALA A 170 -10.19 -12.19 -8.50
C ALA A 170 -11.16 -11.76 -9.60
N ALA A 171 -10.72 -10.90 -10.52
CA ALA A 171 -11.48 -10.48 -11.70
C ALA A 171 -11.50 -11.53 -12.83
N ALA A 172 -10.78 -12.66 -12.66
CA ALA A 172 -10.54 -13.63 -13.72
C ALA A 172 -10.05 -13.00 -15.03
N ALA A 173 -9.19 -11.96 -14.92
CA ALA A 173 -8.70 -11.20 -16.05
C ALA A 173 -7.80 -12.07 -16.95
N ALA A 174 -8.01 -12.00 -18.26
CA ALA A 174 -7.12 -12.60 -19.23
C ALA A 174 -5.89 -11.71 -19.41
N LEU A 175 -4.71 -12.20 -19.02
CA LEU A 175 -3.44 -11.49 -19.18
C LEU A 175 -2.54 -12.22 -20.18
N SER A 176 -1.81 -11.44 -20.96
CA SER A 176 -0.69 -11.95 -21.76
C SER A 176 0.52 -12.29 -20.86
N PRO A 177 1.39 -13.24 -21.26
CA PRO A 177 2.61 -13.55 -20.49
C PRO A 177 3.47 -12.33 -20.17
N GLY A 178 3.63 -11.40 -21.13
CA GLY A 178 4.38 -10.16 -20.91
C GLY A 178 3.79 -9.26 -19.83
N GLN A 179 2.46 -9.23 -19.67
CA GLN A 179 1.82 -8.48 -18.58
C GLN A 179 2.09 -9.11 -17.20
N ILE A 180 2.21 -10.45 -17.14
CA ILE A 180 2.58 -11.17 -15.91
C ILE A 180 4.04 -10.88 -15.56
N ASP A 181 4.94 -10.93 -16.54
CA ASP A 181 6.37 -10.62 -16.35
C ASP A 181 6.57 -9.16 -15.91
N ASP A 182 5.88 -8.22 -16.57
CA ASP A 182 5.92 -6.80 -16.20
C ASP A 182 5.47 -6.59 -14.74
N LEU A 183 4.44 -7.33 -14.30
CA LEU A 183 3.91 -7.24 -12.94
C LEU A 183 4.90 -7.83 -11.92
N ALA A 184 5.49 -8.98 -12.22
CA ALA A 184 6.51 -9.59 -11.39
C ALA A 184 7.76 -8.70 -11.28
N GLY A 185 8.13 -8.04 -12.39
CA GLY A 185 9.24 -7.09 -12.47
C GLY A 185 9.10 -5.85 -11.60
N LEU A 186 7.89 -5.55 -11.09
CA LEU A 186 7.70 -4.49 -10.09
C LEU A 186 8.28 -4.85 -8.72
N CYS A 187 8.41 -6.14 -8.38
CA CYS A 187 8.96 -6.57 -7.09
C CYS A 187 10.48 -6.78 -7.19
N PRO A 188 11.31 -5.85 -6.69
CA PRO A 188 12.76 -6.05 -6.68
C PRO A 188 13.16 -7.13 -5.68
N GLY A 189 14.34 -7.73 -5.86
CA GLY A 189 14.96 -8.56 -4.83
C GLY A 189 15.29 -7.74 -3.58
N HIS A 190 15.29 -8.40 -2.42
CA HIS A 190 15.64 -7.78 -1.14
C HIS A 190 16.95 -8.37 -0.59
N PRO A 191 17.86 -7.55 -0.02
CA PRO A 191 19.17 -8.02 0.47
C PRO A 191 19.07 -9.04 1.61
N ASP A 192 18.05 -8.94 2.46
CA ASP A 192 17.73 -9.95 3.47
C ASP A 192 16.49 -10.73 3.04
N SER A 193 16.68 -11.85 2.34
CA SER A 193 15.59 -12.72 1.90
C SER A 193 14.91 -13.50 3.04
N GLY A 194 15.56 -13.56 4.22
CA GLY A 194 15.08 -14.30 5.37
C GLY A 194 14.11 -13.49 6.24
N MET A 195 14.14 -12.16 6.14
CA MET A 195 13.31 -11.30 6.99
C MET A 195 11.82 -11.55 6.79
N LEU A 196 11.07 -11.42 7.87
CA LEU A 196 9.63 -11.70 7.91
C LEU A 196 8.85 -10.94 6.82
N PRO A 197 8.97 -9.61 6.65
CA PRO A 197 8.26 -8.89 5.59
C PRO A 197 8.59 -9.40 4.18
N VAL A 198 9.85 -9.68 3.87
CA VAL A 198 10.25 -10.19 2.55
C VAL A 198 9.57 -11.52 2.27
N ARG A 199 9.69 -12.47 3.19
CA ARG A 199 9.01 -13.77 3.06
C ARG A 199 7.50 -13.60 2.93
N TRP A 200 6.90 -12.64 3.64
CA TRP A 200 5.47 -12.39 3.56
C TRP A 200 5.03 -11.89 2.18
N PHE A 201 5.62 -10.81 1.69
CA PHE A 201 5.17 -10.16 0.45
C PHE A 201 5.67 -10.84 -0.81
N HIS A 202 6.92 -11.35 -0.83
CA HIS A 202 7.41 -12.12 -1.96
C HIS A 202 6.64 -13.42 -2.13
N ASN A 203 6.41 -14.19 -1.07
CA ASN A 203 5.67 -15.45 -1.23
C ASN A 203 4.24 -15.22 -1.72
N ARG A 204 3.60 -14.12 -1.30
CA ARG A 204 2.28 -13.73 -1.80
C ARG A 204 2.31 -13.44 -3.30
N LEU A 205 3.31 -12.70 -3.77
CA LEU A 205 3.48 -12.43 -5.18
C LEU A 205 3.80 -13.71 -5.97
N ASP A 206 4.76 -14.52 -5.52
CA ASP A 206 5.14 -15.80 -6.13
C ASP A 206 3.90 -16.69 -6.35
N MET A 207 3.06 -16.82 -5.31
CA MET A 207 1.81 -17.58 -5.41
C MET A 207 0.85 -16.98 -6.43
N ALA A 208 0.69 -15.65 -6.44
CA ALA A 208 -0.23 -14.98 -7.36
C ALA A 208 0.23 -15.09 -8.82
N VAL A 209 1.52 -14.92 -9.08
CA VAL A 209 2.12 -15.13 -10.41
C VAL A 209 1.93 -16.58 -10.85
N ALA A 210 2.20 -17.56 -9.98
CA ALA A 210 1.97 -18.97 -10.31
C ALA A 210 0.50 -19.26 -10.65
N ALA A 211 -0.47 -18.66 -9.93
CA ALA A 211 -1.88 -18.81 -10.29
C ALA A 211 -2.26 -18.12 -11.61
N LEU A 212 -1.70 -16.94 -11.90
CA LEU A 212 -1.88 -16.27 -13.19
C LEU A 212 -1.31 -17.12 -14.34
N CYS A 213 -0.21 -17.82 -14.10
CA CYS A 213 0.39 -18.81 -15.00
C CYS A 213 -0.33 -20.18 -14.98
N GLN A 214 -1.47 -20.30 -14.29
CA GLN A 214 -2.27 -21.54 -14.18
C GLN A 214 -1.54 -22.72 -13.51
N GLN A 215 -0.47 -22.46 -12.76
CA GLN A 215 0.30 -23.46 -12.01
C GLN A 215 -0.29 -23.72 -10.61
N LEU A 216 -1.10 -22.80 -10.11
CA LEU A 216 -1.85 -22.93 -8.85
C LEU A 216 -3.31 -22.54 -9.02
N PRO A 217 -4.26 -23.19 -8.31
CA PRO A 217 -5.65 -22.77 -8.31
C PRO A 217 -5.82 -21.35 -7.74
N ALA A 218 -6.59 -20.50 -8.43
CA ALA A 218 -6.86 -19.14 -7.98
C ALA A 218 -7.48 -19.08 -6.57
N GLU A 219 -8.40 -19.99 -6.24
CA GLU A 219 -9.04 -20.06 -4.92
C GLU A 219 -8.03 -20.28 -3.78
N THR A 220 -7.02 -21.13 -4.00
CA THR A 220 -5.94 -21.38 -3.03
C THR A 220 -5.18 -20.09 -2.75
N VAL A 221 -4.84 -19.34 -3.80
CA VAL A 221 -4.13 -18.06 -3.68
C VAL A 221 -5.00 -17.01 -3.00
N LEU A 222 -6.26 -16.84 -3.42
CA LEU A 222 -7.18 -15.88 -2.82
C LEU A 222 -7.39 -16.15 -1.32
N SER A 223 -7.50 -17.44 -0.93
CA SER A 223 -7.56 -17.85 0.48
C SER A 223 -6.28 -17.50 1.24
N ALA A 224 -5.10 -17.73 0.65
CA ALA A 224 -3.83 -17.35 1.25
C ALA A 224 -3.68 -15.83 1.42
N PHE A 225 -4.14 -15.03 0.44
CA PHE A 225 -4.20 -13.57 0.53
C PHE A 225 -5.15 -13.08 1.62
N GLU A 226 -6.24 -13.80 1.85
CA GLU A 226 -7.19 -13.46 2.91
C GLU A 226 -6.63 -13.76 4.29
N LEU A 227 -5.94 -14.89 4.45
CA LEU A 227 -5.24 -15.26 5.68
C LEU A 227 -4.08 -14.30 5.99
N SER A 228 -3.35 -13.87 4.95
CA SER A 228 -2.19 -12.97 5.04
C SER A 228 -2.52 -11.48 4.87
N SER A 229 -3.79 -11.11 5.02
CA SER A 229 -4.23 -9.72 4.90
C SER A 229 -3.75 -8.87 6.07
N VAL A 230 -2.85 -7.92 5.79
CA VAL A 230 -2.36 -6.93 6.76
C VAL A 230 -3.52 -6.11 7.34
N LEU A 231 -4.56 -5.84 6.55
CA LEU A 231 -5.78 -5.16 7.02
C LEU A 231 -6.54 -6.00 8.05
N ARG A 232 -6.70 -7.32 7.82
CA ARG A 232 -7.33 -8.22 8.79
C ARG A 232 -6.51 -8.34 10.06
N LEU A 233 -5.19 -8.44 9.95
CA LEU A 233 -4.28 -8.46 11.10
C LEU A 233 -4.37 -7.17 11.93
N ARG A 234 -4.45 -6.01 11.27
CA ARG A 234 -4.64 -4.71 11.92
C ARG A 234 -5.88 -4.71 12.83
N ASN A 235 -6.98 -5.27 12.32
CA ASN A 235 -8.27 -5.28 13.00
C ASN A 235 -8.41 -6.45 13.99
N ALA A 236 -7.49 -7.40 14.02
CA ALA A 236 -7.49 -8.51 14.97
C ALA A 236 -7.05 -8.04 16.37
N ALA A 237 -7.53 -8.74 17.40
CA ALA A 237 -7.09 -8.54 18.78
C ALA A 237 -5.59 -8.82 18.91
N VAL A 238 -4.90 -8.12 19.83
CA VAL A 238 -3.43 -8.23 19.99
C VAL A 238 -2.98 -9.68 20.19
N LEU A 239 -3.69 -10.45 21.02
CA LEU A 239 -3.37 -11.86 21.30
C LEU A 239 -3.58 -12.78 20.09
N GLU A 240 -4.38 -12.38 19.12
CA GLU A 240 -4.65 -13.18 17.91
C GLU A 240 -3.66 -12.89 16.77
N ARG A 241 -2.90 -11.80 16.84
CA ARG A 241 -2.05 -11.36 15.72
C ARG A 241 -0.91 -12.34 15.46
N GLN A 242 -0.18 -12.76 16.50
CA GLN A 242 0.95 -13.68 16.32
C GLN A 242 0.51 -15.05 15.77
N PRO A 243 -0.50 -15.73 16.35
CA PRO A 243 -0.97 -17.00 15.80
C PRO A 243 -1.41 -16.91 14.33
N ARG A 244 -2.03 -15.78 13.93
CA ARG A 244 -2.42 -15.55 12.53
C ARG A 244 -1.22 -15.32 11.62
N ILE A 245 -0.19 -14.62 12.09
CA ILE A 245 1.07 -14.43 11.35
C ILE A 245 1.74 -15.79 11.11
N ASP A 246 1.85 -16.61 12.15
CA ASP A 246 2.48 -17.94 12.06
C ASP A 246 1.72 -18.88 11.10
N ALA A 247 0.38 -18.88 11.19
CA ALA A 247 -0.48 -19.63 10.28
C ALA A 247 -0.32 -19.18 8.83
N ALA A 248 -0.35 -17.86 8.58
CA ALA A 248 -0.16 -17.30 7.25
C ALA A 248 1.20 -17.66 6.66
N LEU A 249 2.29 -17.56 7.43
CA LEU A 249 3.63 -17.92 6.98
C LEU A 249 3.76 -19.40 6.62
N THR A 250 3.12 -20.28 7.40
CA THR A 250 3.07 -21.71 7.12
C THR A 250 2.37 -21.99 5.79
N THR A 251 1.21 -21.37 5.57
CA THR A 251 0.47 -21.47 4.31
C THR A 251 1.29 -20.93 3.14
N LEU A 252 1.86 -19.72 3.25
CA LEU A 252 2.64 -19.10 2.18
C LEU A 252 3.88 -19.94 1.83
N SER A 253 4.66 -20.37 2.82
CA SER A 253 5.92 -21.10 2.61
C SER A 253 5.69 -22.50 2.02
N SER A 254 4.61 -23.19 2.41
CA SER A 254 4.30 -24.52 1.91
C SER A 254 3.92 -24.52 0.42
N HIS A 255 3.26 -23.46 -0.06
CA HIS A 255 2.90 -23.33 -1.47
C HIS A 255 4.10 -22.88 -2.31
N THR A 256 4.90 -21.91 -1.85
CA THR A 256 6.06 -21.46 -2.62
C THR A 256 7.16 -22.51 -2.74
N SER A 257 7.33 -23.38 -1.74
CA SER A 257 8.23 -24.52 -1.85
C SER A 257 7.81 -25.49 -2.96
N ARG A 258 6.50 -25.68 -3.19
CA ARG A 258 5.99 -26.53 -4.28
C ARG A 258 6.26 -25.90 -5.65
N ILE A 259 6.03 -24.59 -5.79
CA ILE A 259 6.29 -23.83 -7.03
C ILE A 259 7.77 -23.94 -7.43
N ARG A 260 8.69 -23.85 -6.48
CA ARG A 260 10.15 -23.91 -6.76
C ARG A 260 10.67 -25.31 -7.04
N SER A 261 9.86 -26.34 -6.81
CA SER A 261 10.22 -27.74 -7.02
C SER A 261 9.67 -28.33 -8.32
N SER A 262 8.82 -27.57 -9.03
CA SER A 262 8.20 -27.91 -10.32
C SER A 262 8.89 -27.20 -11.47
#